data_AF-A0A7C2A205-F1
#
_entry.id   AF-A0A7C2A205-F1
#
_cell.length_a   1.000
_cell.length_b   1.000
_cell.length_c   1.000
_cell.angle_alpha   90.00
_cell.angle_beta   90.00
_cell.angle_gamma   90.00
#
_symmetry.space_group_name_H-M   'P 1'
#
loop_
_entity.id
_entity.type
_entity.pdbx_description
1 polymer ?
#
loop_
_entity_poly.entity_id
_entity_poly.type
_entity_poly.pdbx_seq_one_letter_code
_entity_poly.pdbx_strand_id
1 'polypeptide(L)'
;MVPVAQETDCRNCHASGEMAANDPTMTWATDGDLEVQAKKNILSLHDKQHNTHLQNSTPVLCASCHYSPPLDLAKNGPTEKQQDLPTLSQVMHEFHGNVHNAQGNLVFPTGAPTEQTCYQCHPGKNTQCQRGAMKTAGLECEACHGGMLAVGGEFPLLEGGRVDGKSGTRRSWVDLPRCQSCHTGDAVNHLTGEGLVFEKDGIRLRQAYKVGDPSASPLLASNKRFAENNNTLFRNSKGHGGVACEGCHGSPHAIWPNPEANANDNLTAIQLQGHVGTIIECDSCHAPGSLPMTTKGPHGMHNVNDGRWVDEQHEDFYERDANSCKACHGKSLEGTPLSKVAANRSFRVEGSTVTLQKGQQVSCDLCHHKPR
;
A
#
# COMPACT_ATOMS: atom_id res chain seq x y z
N MET A 1 -6.72 -15.66 -3.52
CA MET A 1 -5.51 -14.98 -3.01
C MET A 1 -5.01 -15.83 -1.87
N VAL A 2 -3.84 -16.46 -2.06
CA VAL A 2 -3.20 -17.25 -1.00
C VAL A 2 -2.70 -16.23 0.05
N PRO A 3 -2.87 -16.46 1.37
CA PRO A 3 -2.36 -15.54 2.37
C PRO A 3 -0.86 -15.33 2.13
N VAL A 4 -0.42 -14.07 2.03
CA VAL A 4 0.98 -13.72 1.78
C VAL A 4 1.89 -14.15 2.94
N ALA A 5 1.30 -14.51 4.08
CA ALA A 5 1.93 -15.36 5.10
C ALA A 5 0.88 -15.91 6.09
N GLN A 6 1.20 -17.07 6.69
CA GLN A 6 0.49 -17.64 7.86
C GLN A 6 1.10 -17.16 9.19
N GLU A 7 2.04 -16.21 9.12
CA GLU A 7 2.75 -15.66 10.28
C GLU A 7 1.84 -14.68 11.03
N THR A 8 0.91 -15.23 11.81
CA THR A 8 0.26 -14.53 12.92
C THR A 8 0.77 -15.13 14.22
N ASP A 9 1.35 -14.30 15.06
CA ASP A 9 1.92 -14.72 16.34
C ASP A 9 1.15 -14.10 17.50
N CYS A 10 0.78 -14.92 18.48
CA CYS A 10 0.10 -14.47 19.69
C CYS A 10 0.91 -14.80 20.96
N ARG A 11 2.03 -15.52 20.79
CA ARG A 11 2.76 -16.19 21.88
C ARG A 11 3.39 -15.18 22.82
N ASN A 12 3.85 -14.03 22.31
CA ASN A 12 4.49 -12.98 23.09
C ASN A 12 3.59 -12.42 24.22
N CYS A 13 2.27 -12.61 24.15
CA CYS A 13 1.34 -12.11 25.16
C CYS A 13 0.47 -13.20 25.77
N HIS A 14 0.13 -14.24 24.99
CA HIS A 14 -0.83 -15.27 25.41
C HIS A 14 -0.21 -16.60 25.82
N ALA A 15 1.12 -16.80 25.69
CA ALA A 15 1.77 -17.96 26.28
C ALA A 15 1.70 -17.91 27.82
N SER A 16 1.67 -19.06 28.49
CA SER A 16 1.46 -19.10 29.93
C SER A 16 2.59 -18.39 30.69
N GLY A 17 2.22 -17.44 31.55
CA GLY A 17 3.15 -16.55 32.26
C GLY A 17 3.35 -15.19 31.59
N GLU A 18 2.95 -15.04 30.33
CA GLU A 18 3.00 -13.76 29.62
C GLU A 18 1.85 -12.83 30.03
N MET A 19 1.91 -11.58 29.57
CA MET A 19 1.07 -10.50 30.10
C MET A 19 -0.45 -10.74 30.05
N ALA A 20 -0.94 -11.52 29.09
CA ALA A 20 -2.37 -11.83 28.95
C ALA A 20 -2.74 -13.21 29.54
N ALA A 21 -1.76 -14.02 29.96
CA ALA A 21 -1.96 -15.36 30.51
C ALA A 21 -1.19 -15.55 31.83
N ASN A 22 -1.36 -14.59 32.75
CA ASN A 22 -0.71 -14.56 34.07
C ASN A 22 -1.68 -14.40 35.25
N ASP A 23 -3.00 -14.36 35.02
CA ASP A 23 -4.01 -14.27 36.09
C ASP A 23 -3.96 -15.55 36.94
N PRO A 24 -3.65 -15.47 38.25
CA PRO A 24 -3.53 -16.65 39.12
C PRO A 24 -4.88 -17.31 39.42
N THR A 25 -6.00 -16.65 39.12
CA THR A 25 -7.35 -17.22 39.28
C THR A 25 -7.76 -18.12 38.13
N MET A 26 -6.95 -18.19 37.06
CA MET A 26 -7.20 -19.01 35.88
C MET A 26 -6.25 -20.21 35.82
N THR A 27 -6.73 -21.30 35.22
CA THR A 27 -5.87 -22.41 34.83
C THR A 27 -5.38 -22.20 33.40
N TRP A 28 -4.07 -22.04 33.23
CA TRP A 28 -3.43 -21.81 31.94
C TRP A 28 -2.89 -23.11 31.33
N ALA A 29 -2.83 -23.15 30.00
CA ALA A 29 -2.32 -24.30 29.26
C ALA A 29 -0.83 -24.56 29.57
N THR A 30 -0.45 -25.82 29.68
CA THR A 30 0.93 -26.24 30.00
C THR A 30 1.59 -27.03 28.87
N ASP A 31 0.98 -27.02 27.68
CA ASP A 31 1.48 -27.70 26.49
C ASP A 31 2.93 -27.30 26.16
N GLY A 32 3.79 -28.23 25.74
CA GLY A 32 5.19 -27.89 25.40
C GLY A 32 5.34 -26.91 24.21
N ASP A 33 4.35 -26.87 23.32
CA ASP A 33 4.30 -25.93 22.20
C ASP A 33 3.62 -24.60 22.62
N LEU A 34 4.38 -23.51 22.59
CA LEU A 34 3.90 -22.17 22.95
C LEU A 34 2.78 -21.67 22.02
N GLU A 35 2.75 -22.10 20.75
CA GLU A 35 1.67 -21.75 19.83
C GLU A 35 0.36 -22.42 20.25
N VAL A 36 0.42 -23.68 20.68
CA VAL A 36 -0.74 -24.40 21.23
C VAL A 36 -1.17 -23.78 22.57
N GLN A 37 -0.22 -23.44 23.45
CA GLN A 37 -0.54 -22.76 24.70
C GLN A 37 -1.28 -21.45 24.45
N ALA A 38 -0.74 -20.58 23.58
CA ALA A 38 -1.33 -19.28 23.29
C ALA A 38 -2.76 -19.41 22.75
N LYS A 39 -2.99 -20.33 21.80
CA LYS A 39 -4.33 -20.59 21.24
C LYS A 39 -5.32 -21.06 22.31
N LYS A 40 -4.91 -22.01 23.17
CA LYS A 40 -5.76 -22.46 24.30
C LYS A 40 -6.03 -21.30 25.26
N ASN A 41 -5.00 -20.58 25.70
CA ASN A 41 -5.17 -19.48 26.65
C ASN A 41 -6.13 -18.40 26.14
N ILE A 42 -6.12 -18.11 24.83
CA ILE A 42 -7.11 -17.22 24.19
C ILE A 42 -8.54 -17.78 24.35
N LEU A 43 -8.77 -19.07 24.12
CA LEU A 43 -10.09 -19.67 24.32
C LEU A 43 -10.51 -19.66 25.80
N SER A 44 -9.58 -19.89 26.74
CA SER A 44 -9.86 -19.78 28.17
C SER A 44 -10.27 -18.37 28.58
N LEU A 45 -9.59 -17.36 28.04
CA LEU A 45 -9.94 -15.95 28.23
C LEU A 45 -11.34 -15.67 27.69
N HIS A 46 -11.64 -16.15 26.49
CA HIS A 46 -12.95 -15.98 25.87
C HIS A 46 -14.07 -16.63 26.70
N ASP A 47 -13.84 -17.85 27.19
CA ASP A 47 -14.78 -18.57 28.06
C ASP A 47 -15.04 -17.81 29.36
N LYS A 48 -13.99 -17.27 30.00
CA LYS A 48 -14.13 -16.46 31.22
C LYS A 48 -14.84 -15.12 30.98
N GLN A 49 -14.47 -14.40 29.91
CA GLN A 49 -14.93 -13.02 29.67
C GLN A 49 -16.32 -12.96 29.04
N HIS A 50 -16.67 -13.96 28.24
CA HIS A 50 -17.91 -13.98 27.46
C HIS A 50 -18.83 -15.15 27.81
N ASN A 51 -18.52 -15.90 28.88
CA ASN A 51 -19.30 -17.04 29.35
C ASN A 51 -19.55 -18.08 28.25
N THR A 52 -18.49 -18.41 27.49
CA THR A 52 -18.51 -19.41 26.43
C THR A 52 -17.91 -20.75 26.90
N HIS A 53 -17.97 -21.77 26.03
CA HIS A 53 -17.36 -23.10 26.25
C HIS A 53 -16.50 -23.54 25.06
N LEU A 54 -15.74 -22.58 24.50
CA LEU A 54 -14.93 -22.73 23.30
C LEU A 54 -13.76 -23.69 23.51
N GLN A 55 -13.18 -23.76 24.72
CA GLN A 55 -12.13 -24.75 25.04
C GLN A 55 -12.58 -26.18 24.76
N ASN A 56 -13.82 -26.49 25.13
CA ASN A 56 -14.43 -27.81 24.94
C ASN A 56 -15.02 -28.00 23.53
N SER A 57 -14.92 -26.99 22.67
CA SER A 57 -15.50 -26.95 21.32
C SER A 57 -14.45 -26.75 20.23
N THR A 58 -13.21 -27.22 20.48
CA THR A 58 -12.09 -27.09 19.54
C THR A 58 -12.17 -28.12 18.39
N PRO A 59 -11.68 -27.78 17.18
CA PRO A 59 -11.09 -26.49 16.78
C PRO A 59 -12.15 -25.40 16.58
N VAL A 60 -11.81 -24.17 16.98
CA VAL A 60 -12.69 -22.99 16.84
C VAL A 60 -12.20 -22.11 15.70
N LEU A 61 -13.06 -21.86 14.73
CA LEU A 61 -12.84 -20.80 13.74
C LEU A 61 -13.48 -19.51 14.27
N CYS A 62 -12.66 -18.51 14.63
CA CYS A 62 -13.16 -17.23 15.16
C CYS A 62 -14.18 -16.58 14.22
N ALA A 63 -13.96 -16.73 12.91
CA ALA A 63 -14.84 -16.20 11.89
C ALA A 63 -16.21 -16.88 11.79
N SER A 64 -16.44 -18.00 12.49
CA SER A 64 -17.79 -18.59 12.61
C SER A 64 -18.75 -17.72 13.42
N CYS A 65 -18.21 -16.84 14.27
CA CYS A 65 -18.98 -15.86 15.06
C CYS A 65 -18.67 -14.43 14.62
N HIS A 66 -17.40 -14.10 14.35
CA HIS A 66 -16.98 -12.74 14.01
C HIS A 66 -16.77 -12.59 12.50
N TYR A 67 -17.68 -11.91 11.80
CA TYR A 67 -17.62 -11.83 10.34
C TYR A 67 -16.25 -11.35 9.81
N SER A 68 -15.76 -12.00 8.76
CA SER A 68 -14.50 -11.68 8.11
C SER A 68 -14.66 -11.78 6.58
N PRO A 69 -14.74 -10.65 5.86
CA PRO A 69 -14.93 -10.65 4.40
C PRO A 69 -13.95 -11.51 3.60
N PRO A 70 -12.65 -11.62 3.96
CA PRO A 70 -11.73 -12.52 3.25
C PRO A 70 -12.12 -13.99 3.25
N LEU A 71 -12.94 -14.43 4.22
CA LEU A 71 -13.41 -15.82 4.33
C LEU A 71 -14.79 -16.02 3.68
N ASP A 72 -15.48 -14.95 3.31
CA ASP A 72 -16.73 -14.99 2.53
C ASP A 72 -16.44 -14.97 1.03
N LEU A 73 -15.91 -16.09 0.54
CA LEU A 73 -15.54 -16.25 -0.88
C LEU A 73 -16.75 -16.19 -1.81
N ALA A 74 -17.93 -16.56 -1.32
CA ALA A 74 -19.19 -16.50 -2.05
C ALA A 74 -19.82 -15.10 -2.08
N LYS A 75 -19.35 -14.18 -1.21
CA LYS A 75 -19.87 -12.82 -1.05
C LYS A 75 -21.33 -12.77 -0.61
N ASN A 76 -21.73 -13.71 0.26
CA ASN A 76 -23.09 -13.77 0.80
C ASN A 76 -23.33 -12.75 1.92
N GLY A 77 -22.27 -12.16 2.47
CA GLY A 77 -22.33 -11.33 3.66
C GLY A 77 -22.35 -12.14 4.96
N PRO A 78 -22.49 -11.45 6.11
CA PRO A 78 -22.58 -12.10 7.41
C PRO A 78 -23.88 -12.90 7.57
N THR A 79 -23.77 -14.09 8.17
CA THR A 79 -24.92 -14.85 8.70
C THR A 79 -25.61 -14.09 9.83
N GLU A 80 -26.84 -14.47 10.19
CA GLU A 80 -27.61 -13.85 11.28
C GLU A 80 -26.78 -13.78 12.58
N LYS A 81 -26.17 -14.90 13.01
CA LYS A 81 -25.30 -14.95 14.20
C LYS A 81 -24.11 -13.98 14.12
N GLN A 82 -23.57 -13.76 12.93
CA GLN A 82 -22.43 -12.85 12.72
C GLN A 82 -22.85 -11.38 12.64
N GLN A 83 -24.12 -11.08 12.37
CA GLN A 83 -24.64 -9.70 12.33
C GLN A 83 -24.76 -9.10 13.74
N ASP A 84 -25.02 -9.96 14.74
CA ASP A 84 -25.15 -9.56 16.14
C ASP A 84 -23.81 -9.35 16.86
N LEU A 85 -22.68 -9.66 16.20
CA LEU A 85 -21.34 -9.60 16.79
C LEU A 85 -20.43 -8.66 15.99
N PRO A 86 -19.45 -7.99 16.65
CA PRO A 86 -18.45 -7.22 15.93
C PRO A 86 -17.65 -8.11 14.97
N THR A 87 -17.19 -7.52 13.87
CA THR A 87 -16.35 -8.21 12.88
C THR A 87 -15.04 -8.70 13.50
N LEU A 88 -14.37 -9.64 12.83
CA LEU A 88 -13.08 -10.14 13.30
C LEU A 88 -12.03 -9.03 13.41
N SER A 89 -12.08 -8.02 12.53
CA SER A 89 -11.16 -6.89 12.60
C SER A 89 -11.42 -6.01 13.82
N GLN A 90 -12.68 -5.80 14.19
CA GLN A 90 -13.05 -5.01 15.36
C GLN A 90 -12.57 -5.70 16.63
N VAL A 91 -12.93 -6.96 16.84
CA VAL A 91 -12.54 -7.68 18.07
C VAL A 91 -11.03 -7.89 18.19
N MET A 92 -10.30 -7.94 17.07
CA MET A 92 -8.84 -8.00 17.13
C MET A 92 -8.23 -6.60 17.33
N HIS A 93 -8.52 -5.62 16.48
CA HIS A 93 -7.78 -4.36 16.52
C HIS A 93 -8.33 -3.38 17.55
N GLU A 94 -9.65 -3.23 17.69
CA GLU A 94 -10.27 -2.29 18.62
C GLU A 94 -9.99 -2.70 20.07
N PHE A 95 -10.13 -4.00 20.37
CA PHE A 95 -9.79 -4.54 21.69
C PHE A 95 -8.32 -4.27 22.02
N HIS A 96 -7.39 -4.74 21.18
CA HIS A 96 -5.95 -4.59 21.43
C HIS A 96 -5.48 -3.13 21.40
N GLY A 97 -6.17 -2.26 20.66
CA GLY A 97 -5.93 -0.82 20.66
C GLY A 97 -6.28 -0.12 21.98
N ASN A 98 -7.05 -0.78 22.86
CA ASN A 98 -7.43 -0.28 24.18
C ASN A 98 -6.74 -1.02 25.34
N VAL A 99 -5.93 -2.05 25.07
CA VAL A 99 -5.23 -2.79 26.13
C VAL A 99 -4.09 -1.95 26.69
N HIS A 100 -4.05 -1.85 28.01
CA HIS A 100 -2.98 -1.19 28.76
C HIS A 100 -2.14 -2.21 29.53
N ASN A 101 -0.84 -1.94 29.67
CA ASN A 101 0.05 -2.72 30.53
C ASN A 101 -0.13 -2.34 32.02
N ALA A 102 0.60 -3.03 32.91
CA ALA A 102 0.52 -2.80 34.35
C ALA A 102 0.93 -1.37 34.79
N GLN A 103 1.66 -0.64 33.93
CA GLN A 103 2.05 0.75 34.16
C GLN A 103 1.00 1.75 33.65
N GLY A 104 -0.12 1.27 33.07
CA GLY A 104 -1.17 2.12 32.53
C GLY A 104 -0.86 2.70 31.15
N ASN A 105 0.14 2.18 30.44
CA ASN A 105 0.45 2.59 29.07
C ASN A 105 -0.22 1.65 28.07
N LEU A 106 -0.67 2.18 26.93
CA LEU A 106 -1.15 1.35 25.81
C LEU A 106 -0.09 0.34 25.39
N VAL A 107 -0.51 -0.91 25.14
CA VAL A 107 0.37 -1.96 24.64
C VAL A 107 0.80 -1.68 23.21
N PHE A 108 -0.11 -1.13 22.40
CA PHE A 108 0.14 -0.75 21.01
C PHE A 108 -0.14 0.75 20.80
N PRO A 109 0.75 1.63 21.28
CA PRO A 109 0.56 3.07 21.15
C PRO A 109 0.70 3.54 19.70
N THR A 110 -0.14 4.47 19.28
CA THR A 110 -0.05 5.11 17.96
C THR A 110 1.31 5.79 17.77
N GLY A 111 1.92 5.60 16.60
CA GLY A 111 3.20 6.19 16.23
C GLY A 111 4.43 5.44 16.76
N ALA A 112 4.25 4.33 17.48
CA ALA A 112 5.38 3.46 17.83
C ALA A 112 5.90 2.70 16.59
N PRO A 113 7.17 2.26 16.61
CA PRO A 113 7.74 1.46 15.52
C PRO A 113 6.89 0.22 15.20
N THR A 114 6.76 -0.12 13.91
CA THR A 114 5.96 -1.25 13.42
C THR A 114 6.32 -2.57 14.10
N GLU A 115 7.60 -2.75 14.47
CA GLU A 115 8.12 -3.91 15.19
C GLU A 115 7.51 -4.06 16.58
N GLN A 116 7.07 -2.96 17.21
CA GLN A 116 6.44 -2.94 18.54
C GLN A 116 4.90 -2.97 18.44
N THR A 117 4.33 -2.76 17.25
CA THR A 117 2.88 -2.69 17.02
C THR A 117 2.41 -3.77 16.06
N CYS A 118 2.27 -3.45 14.78
CA CYS A 118 1.61 -4.31 13.79
C CYS A 118 2.31 -5.66 13.63
N TYR A 119 3.64 -5.70 13.69
CA TYR A 119 4.43 -6.92 13.53
C TYR A 119 4.45 -7.83 14.75
N GLN A 120 3.79 -7.45 15.85
CA GLN A 120 3.52 -8.38 16.95
C GLN A 120 2.48 -9.44 16.53
N CYS A 121 1.58 -9.11 15.60
CA CYS A 121 0.52 -10.01 15.13
C CYS A 121 0.57 -10.29 13.62
N HIS A 122 1.14 -9.39 12.82
CA HIS A 122 1.20 -9.54 11.36
C HIS A 122 2.58 -10.04 10.89
N PRO A 123 2.65 -10.63 9.68
CA PRO A 123 3.89 -11.17 9.11
C PRO A 123 4.98 -10.11 8.97
N GLY A 124 5.89 -10.06 9.94
CA GLY A 124 6.75 -8.91 10.14
C GLY A 124 8.11 -9.24 10.72
N LYS A 125 8.13 -10.12 11.72
CA LYS A 125 9.38 -10.59 12.35
C LYS A 125 10.28 -11.31 11.36
N ASN A 126 9.71 -12.17 10.50
CA ASN A 126 10.46 -12.88 9.48
C ASN A 126 10.12 -12.41 8.07
N THR A 127 8.82 -12.36 7.72
CA THR A 127 8.39 -12.12 6.34
C THR A 127 8.56 -10.66 5.91
N GLN A 128 8.55 -9.71 6.85
CA GLN A 128 8.60 -8.28 6.58
C GLN A 128 7.63 -7.88 5.45
N CYS A 129 6.33 -8.10 5.67
CA CYS A 129 5.30 -7.97 4.63
C CYS A 129 5.41 -6.64 3.86
N GLN A 130 5.73 -5.54 4.56
CA GLN A 130 6.04 -4.26 3.96
C GLN A 130 7.54 -4.14 3.63
N ARG A 131 7.90 -4.39 2.37
CA ARG A 131 9.29 -4.41 1.87
C ARG A 131 9.50 -3.77 0.49
N GLY A 132 8.46 -3.12 -0.04
CA GLY A 132 8.53 -2.42 -1.34
C GLY A 132 9.01 -0.96 -1.26
N ALA A 133 8.74 -0.21 -2.33
CA ALA A 133 9.13 1.19 -2.52
C ALA A 133 8.67 2.12 -1.38
N MET A 134 7.51 1.85 -0.79
CA MET A 134 7.01 2.61 0.36
C MET A 134 7.85 2.38 1.62
N LYS A 135 8.36 1.16 1.85
CA LYS A 135 9.32 0.89 2.94
C LYS A 135 10.64 1.61 2.67
N THR A 136 11.12 1.58 1.43
CA THR A 136 12.32 2.34 0.99
C THR A 136 12.17 3.85 1.25
N ALA A 137 10.95 4.39 1.14
CA ALA A 137 10.65 5.78 1.45
C ALA A 137 10.52 6.07 2.96
N GLY A 138 10.69 5.06 3.82
CA GLY A 138 10.53 5.15 5.27
C GLY A 138 9.08 5.34 5.71
N LEU A 139 8.12 4.79 4.94
CA LEU A 139 6.72 4.73 5.37
C LEU A 139 6.48 3.42 6.13
N GLU A 140 5.73 3.54 7.22
CA GLU A 140 5.30 2.41 8.06
C GLU A 140 3.81 2.13 7.86
N CYS A 141 3.31 1.05 8.46
CA CYS A 141 1.93 0.59 8.30
C CYS A 141 0.90 1.70 8.61
N GLU A 142 1.14 2.45 9.69
CA GLU A 142 0.23 3.51 10.13
C GLU A 142 0.11 4.65 9.11
N ALA A 143 1.14 4.93 8.32
CA ALA A 143 1.07 6.00 7.30
C ALA A 143 -0.03 5.74 6.25
N CYS A 144 -0.39 4.47 6.04
CA CYS A 144 -1.48 4.08 5.14
C CYS A 144 -2.75 3.70 5.91
N HIS A 145 -2.62 2.89 6.95
CA HIS A 145 -3.75 2.22 7.61
C HIS A 145 -4.28 2.96 8.85
N GLY A 146 -3.48 3.82 9.47
CA GLY A 146 -3.70 4.32 10.83
C GLY A 146 -3.31 3.30 11.91
N GLY A 147 -3.54 3.68 13.17
CA GLY A 147 -3.31 2.83 14.34
C GLY A 147 -4.40 1.77 14.55
N MET A 148 -4.28 0.99 15.62
CA MET A 148 -5.17 -0.14 15.93
C MET A 148 -6.66 0.23 15.94
N LEU A 149 -7.04 1.34 16.58
CA LEU A 149 -8.44 1.78 16.62
C LEU A 149 -8.97 2.17 15.23
N ALA A 150 -8.13 2.78 14.39
CA ALA A 150 -8.50 3.15 13.02
C ALA A 150 -8.76 1.90 12.16
N VAL A 151 -7.90 0.88 12.27
CA VAL A 151 -8.05 -0.40 11.56
C VAL A 151 -9.21 -1.23 12.12
N GLY A 152 -9.45 -1.14 13.44
CA GLY A 152 -10.63 -1.69 14.11
C GLY A 152 -11.92 -1.08 13.59
N GLY A 153 -11.89 0.18 13.15
CA GLY A 153 -13.08 0.89 12.71
C GLY A 153 -13.86 1.54 13.84
N GLU A 154 -13.17 1.83 14.96
CA GLU A 154 -13.68 2.59 16.12
C GLU A 154 -14.35 3.89 15.66
N PHE A 155 -13.69 4.59 14.73
CA PHE A 155 -14.15 5.85 14.19
C PHE A 155 -14.70 5.66 12.76
N PRO A 156 -15.87 6.25 12.43
CA PRO A 156 -16.39 6.19 11.07
C PRO A 156 -15.45 6.92 10.11
N LEU A 157 -15.31 6.38 8.91
CA LEU A 157 -14.56 7.03 7.84
C LEU A 157 -15.29 8.31 7.41
N LEU A 158 -14.51 9.35 7.16
CA LEU A 158 -14.94 10.62 6.59
C LEU A 158 -15.35 10.45 5.12
N GLU A 159 -15.99 11.48 4.57
CA GLU A 159 -16.45 11.47 3.18
C GLU A 159 -15.29 11.22 2.22
N GLY A 160 -15.49 10.35 1.23
CA GLY A 160 -14.41 9.88 0.37
C GLY A 160 -13.62 8.70 0.92
N GLY A 161 -13.67 8.41 2.23
CA GLY A 161 -12.80 7.42 2.89
C GLY A 161 -13.08 5.97 2.51
N ARG A 162 -14.35 5.59 2.27
CA ARG A 162 -14.69 4.26 1.78
C ARG A 162 -14.26 4.07 0.34
N VAL A 163 -14.08 2.81 -0.07
CA VAL A 163 -13.67 2.48 -1.45
C VAL A 163 -14.67 2.99 -2.50
N ASP A 164 -15.96 3.03 -2.14
CA ASP A 164 -17.06 3.58 -2.96
C ASP A 164 -17.19 5.12 -2.89
N GLY A 165 -16.26 5.80 -2.23
CA GLY A 165 -16.19 7.25 -2.13
C GLY A 165 -17.08 7.85 -1.04
N LYS A 166 -17.76 7.05 -0.22
CA LYS A 166 -18.66 7.54 0.84
C LYS A 166 -17.98 7.59 2.22
N SER A 167 -18.64 8.23 3.17
CA SER A 167 -18.37 8.11 4.61
C SER A 167 -19.03 6.88 5.25
N GLY A 168 -18.65 6.58 6.49
CA GLY A 168 -19.29 5.61 7.38
C GLY A 168 -18.32 4.56 7.95
N THR A 169 -18.84 3.60 8.72
CA THR A 169 -18.07 2.51 9.34
C THR A 169 -17.10 1.83 8.37
N ARG A 170 -15.85 1.63 8.77
CA ARG A 170 -14.86 0.91 7.96
C ARG A 170 -15.30 -0.53 7.74
N ARG A 171 -15.45 -0.95 6.48
CA ARG A 171 -15.64 -2.37 6.14
C ARG A 171 -14.27 -3.03 6.02
N SER A 172 -13.95 -3.90 6.96
CA SER A 172 -12.66 -4.58 7.03
C SER A 172 -12.34 -5.29 5.70
N TRP A 173 -11.08 -5.20 5.25
CA TRP A 173 -10.60 -5.78 3.97
C TRP A 173 -11.26 -5.26 2.68
N VAL A 174 -12.22 -4.35 2.78
CA VAL A 174 -12.89 -3.69 1.65
C VAL A 174 -12.44 -2.23 1.57
N ASP A 175 -12.58 -1.48 2.67
CA ASP A 175 -12.17 -0.08 2.78
C ASP A 175 -10.71 -0.01 3.23
N LEU A 176 -9.81 -0.18 2.26
CA LEU A 176 -8.36 -0.19 2.43
C LEU A 176 -7.70 1.06 1.84
N PRO A 177 -6.43 1.34 2.20
CA PRO A 177 -5.67 2.44 1.60
C PRO A 177 -5.61 2.31 0.08
N ARG A 178 -5.59 3.46 -0.59
CA ARG A 178 -5.65 3.57 -2.05
C ARG A 178 -4.41 4.30 -2.57
N CYS A 179 -3.97 3.98 -3.78
CA CYS A 179 -2.82 4.63 -4.41
C CYS A 179 -3.05 6.13 -4.50
N GLN A 180 -4.27 6.52 -4.89
CA GLN A 180 -4.68 7.92 -5.04
C GLN A 180 -4.68 8.71 -3.73
N SER A 181 -4.58 8.05 -2.57
CA SER A 181 -4.52 8.74 -1.29
C SER A 181 -3.16 9.39 -1.05
N CYS A 182 -2.10 8.94 -1.72
CA CYS A 182 -0.78 9.57 -1.71
C CYS A 182 -0.32 10.05 -3.09
N HIS A 183 -0.69 9.34 -4.14
CA HIS A 183 -0.42 9.69 -5.54
C HIS A 183 -1.61 10.47 -6.11
N THR A 184 -1.81 11.67 -5.58
CA THR A 184 -3.07 12.42 -5.67
C THR A 184 -3.28 13.18 -6.99
N GLY A 185 -2.45 12.89 -8.00
CA GLY A 185 -2.46 13.56 -9.28
C GLY A 185 -1.06 13.71 -9.85
N ASP A 186 -0.86 14.76 -10.62
CA ASP A 186 0.34 14.99 -11.41
C ASP A 186 1.04 16.30 -11.03
N ALA A 187 2.10 16.67 -11.75
CA ALA A 187 2.94 17.82 -11.39
C ALA A 187 2.20 19.16 -11.33
N VAL A 188 1.04 19.29 -11.99
CA VAL A 188 0.32 20.56 -12.09
C VAL A 188 -1.05 20.52 -11.43
N ASN A 189 -1.58 19.32 -11.19
CA ASN A 189 -2.87 19.11 -10.53
C ASN A 189 -2.80 17.91 -9.58
N HIS A 190 -2.63 18.17 -8.29
CA HIS A 190 -2.65 17.21 -7.19
C HIS A 190 -3.33 17.83 -5.97
N LEU A 191 -3.65 17.03 -4.94
CA LEU A 191 -4.30 17.54 -3.73
C LEU A 191 -3.38 18.52 -2.99
N THR A 192 -3.97 19.61 -2.50
CA THR A 192 -3.33 20.58 -1.61
C THR A 192 -4.26 20.88 -0.43
N GLY A 193 -3.72 21.47 0.64
CA GLY A 193 -4.51 21.91 1.78
C GLY A 193 -3.96 21.45 3.14
N GLU A 194 -4.65 21.87 4.19
CA GLU A 194 -4.26 21.61 5.58
C GLU A 194 -4.34 20.12 5.95
N GLY A 195 -3.43 19.71 6.84
CA GLY A 195 -3.34 18.35 7.34
C GLY A 195 -2.75 17.34 6.36
N LEU A 196 -2.32 17.75 5.16
CA LEU A 196 -1.60 16.89 4.23
C LEU A 196 -0.09 16.88 4.55
N VAL A 197 0.52 15.70 4.57
CA VAL A 197 1.95 15.53 4.80
C VAL A 197 2.62 15.23 3.47
N PHE A 198 3.36 16.20 2.91
CA PHE A 198 4.04 16.04 1.63
C PHE A 198 5.40 15.35 1.78
N GLU A 199 5.77 14.61 0.75
CA GLU A 199 7.15 14.21 0.50
C GLU A 199 7.99 15.43 0.09
N LYS A 200 9.32 15.32 0.21
CA LYS A 200 10.25 16.39 -0.21
C LYS A 200 10.13 16.80 -1.67
N ASP A 201 9.48 15.98 -2.50
CA ASP A 201 9.19 16.32 -3.90
C ASP A 201 8.03 17.31 -4.09
N GLY A 202 7.22 17.56 -3.07
CA GLY A 202 6.08 18.47 -3.14
C GLY A 202 4.91 17.98 -4.00
N ILE A 203 4.87 16.70 -4.41
CA ILE A 203 3.77 16.12 -5.21
C ILE A 203 3.10 14.97 -4.45
N ARG A 204 3.91 14.03 -3.97
CA ARG A 204 3.41 12.83 -3.28
C ARG A 204 3.17 13.12 -1.81
N LEU A 205 2.19 12.42 -1.23
CA LEU A 205 1.98 12.47 0.22
C LEU A 205 2.71 11.31 0.91
N ARG A 206 3.16 11.55 2.14
CA ARG A 206 3.72 10.55 3.05
C ARG A 206 2.66 9.91 3.95
N GLN A 207 1.40 10.34 3.86
CA GLN A 207 0.30 9.83 4.66
C GLN A 207 -0.97 9.78 3.81
N ALA A 208 -1.72 8.68 3.91
CA ALA A 208 -2.91 8.42 3.10
C ALA A 208 -4.17 9.14 3.61
N TYR A 209 -4.09 9.83 4.74
CA TYR A 209 -5.18 10.51 5.43
C TYR A 209 -4.65 11.80 6.05
N LYS A 210 -5.55 12.68 6.50
CA LYS A 210 -5.15 13.95 7.11
C LYS A 210 -4.59 13.74 8.52
N VAL A 211 -3.60 14.55 8.90
CA VAL A 211 -3.13 14.63 10.29
C VAL A 211 -4.31 14.96 11.20
N GLY A 212 -4.41 14.24 12.32
CA GLY A 212 -5.49 14.42 13.30
C GLY A 212 -6.78 13.68 12.98
N ASP A 213 -6.89 12.98 11.85
CA ASP A 213 -8.03 12.08 11.58
C ASP A 213 -7.83 10.73 12.29
N PRO A 214 -8.58 10.43 13.37
CA PRO A 214 -8.42 9.19 14.13
C PRO A 214 -8.94 7.96 13.38
N SER A 215 -9.79 8.15 12.35
CA SER A 215 -10.31 7.06 11.52
C SER A 215 -9.33 6.60 10.45
N ALA A 216 -8.28 7.39 10.20
CA ALA A 216 -7.37 7.25 9.07
C ALA A 216 -8.11 7.06 7.74
N SER A 217 -8.98 8.01 7.40
CA SER A 217 -9.80 7.98 6.19
C SER A 217 -8.94 8.18 4.93
N PRO A 218 -8.85 7.17 4.04
CA PRO A 218 -8.09 7.31 2.81
C PRO A 218 -8.56 8.49 1.96
N LEU A 219 -7.65 9.39 1.61
CA LEU A 219 -7.93 10.55 0.78
C LEU A 219 -8.46 10.14 -0.59
N LEU A 220 -9.38 10.95 -1.12
CA LEU A 220 -9.96 10.80 -2.45
C LEU A 220 -9.45 11.93 -3.36
N ALA A 221 -8.55 11.60 -4.28
CA ALA A 221 -8.06 12.57 -5.27
C ALA A 221 -9.07 12.76 -6.42
N SER A 222 -9.17 13.96 -6.97
CA SER A 222 -9.94 14.24 -8.20
C SER A 222 -9.15 13.87 -9.45
N ASN A 223 -7.83 14.14 -9.47
CA ASN A 223 -6.94 13.70 -10.53
C ASN A 223 -6.55 12.22 -10.31
N LYS A 224 -7.02 11.36 -11.21
CA LYS A 224 -6.84 9.90 -11.14
C LYS A 224 -5.65 9.37 -11.94
N ARG A 225 -4.74 10.22 -12.44
CA ARG A 225 -3.63 9.80 -13.32
C ARG A 225 -2.83 8.61 -12.77
N PHE A 226 -2.57 8.59 -11.46
CA PHE A 226 -1.84 7.53 -10.75
C PHE A 226 -2.71 6.79 -9.73
N ALA A 227 -4.04 6.90 -9.88
CA ALA A 227 -4.98 6.18 -9.05
C ALA A 227 -5.17 4.74 -9.55
N GLU A 228 -5.56 3.86 -8.65
CA GLU A 228 -6.22 2.61 -8.99
C GLU A 228 -7.58 2.86 -9.68
N ASN A 229 -8.24 1.80 -10.20
CA ASN A 229 -9.54 1.98 -10.85
C ASN A 229 -10.62 2.42 -9.85
N ASN A 230 -11.63 3.15 -10.33
CA ASN A 230 -12.73 3.61 -9.49
C ASN A 230 -13.39 2.47 -8.70
N ASN A 231 -13.70 2.74 -7.43
CA ASN A 231 -14.37 1.81 -6.52
C ASN A 231 -13.69 0.43 -6.41
N THR A 232 -12.38 0.38 -6.67
CA THR A 232 -11.60 -0.85 -6.74
C THR A 232 -10.30 -0.68 -5.97
N LEU A 233 -9.72 -1.77 -5.50
CA LEU A 233 -8.40 -1.78 -4.87
C LEU A 233 -7.31 -2.01 -5.92
N PHE A 234 -6.08 -1.57 -5.64
CA PHE A 234 -4.90 -1.79 -6.50
C PHE A 234 -4.78 -3.25 -7.00
N ARG A 235 -4.89 -4.23 -6.09
CA ARG A 235 -4.80 -5.67 -6.40
C ARG A 235 -5.85 -6.18 -7.39
N ASN A 236 -6.95 -5.45 -7.53
CA ASN A 236 -8.05 -5.80 -8.42
C ASN A 236 -8.12 -4.86 -9.65
N SER A 237 -7.22 -3.89 -9.73
CA SER A 237 -7.20 -2.89 -10.79
C SER A 237 -6.37 -3.34 -11.98
N LYS A 238 -6.79 -2.87 -13.15
CA LYS A 238 -6.14 -3.13 -14.43
C LYS A 238 -5.95 -1.83 -15.19
N GLY A 239 -4.93 -1.79 -16.04
CA GLY A 239 -4.61 -0.68 -16.93
C GLY A 239 -3.99 -1.19 -18.23
N HIS A 240 -3.66 -0.27 -19.14
CA HIS A 240 -2.82 -0.51 -20.32
C HIS A 240 -3.00 -1.89 -20.99
N GLY A 241 -4.06 -2.06 -21.78
CA GLY A 241 -4.36 -3.34 -22.44
C GLY A 241 -4.95 -4.41 -21.52
N GLY A 242 -5.38 -4.06 -20.31
CA GLY A 242 -6.00 -4.98 -19.35
C GLY A 242 -5.01 -5.69 -18.42
N VAL A 243 -3.75 -5.25 -18.41
CA VAL A 243 -2.70 -5.73 -17.51
C VAL A 243 -3.06 -5.32 -16.07
N ALA A 244 -2.97 -6.27 -15.13
CA ALA A 244 -3.16 -5.98 -13.72
C ALA A 244 -2.06 -5.02 -13.22
N CYS A 245 -2.39 -4.08 -12.34
CA CYS A 245 -1.42 -3.12 -11.82
C CYS A 245 -0.19 -3.80 -11.20
N GLU A 246 -0.39 -4.94 -10.55
CA GLU A 246 0.68 -5.79 -9.98
C GLU A 246 1.69 -6.28 -11.02
N GLY A 247 1.29 -6.43 -12.29
CA GLY A 247 2.17 -6.85 -13.37
C GLY A 247 3.22 -5.81 -13.74
N CYS A 248 2.92 -4.52 -13.54
CA CYS A 248 3.88 -3.42 -13.75
C CYS A 248 4.59 -3.01 -12.45
N HIS A 249 3.87 -2.99 -11.33
CA HIS A 249 4.34 -2.39 -10.09
C HIS A 249 4.82 -3.40 -9.04
N GLY A 250 4.47 -4.68 -9.15
CA GLY A 250 4.65 -5.68 -8.08
C GLY A 250 3.44 -5.77 -7.15
N SER A 251 3.44 -6.76 -6.25
CA SER A 251 2.31 -7.03 -5.35
C SER A 251 2.15 -5.97 -4.24
N PRO A 252 0.94 -5.78 -3.66
CA PRO A 252 0.74 -4.94 -2.49
C PRO A 252 1.77 -5.22 -1.39
N HIS A 253 2.24 -4.15 -0.73
CA HIS A 253 3.32 -4.17 0.29
C HIS A 253 4.73 -4.57 -0.22
N ALA A 254 4.85 -5.08 -1.45
CA ALA A 254 6.12 -5.39 -2.11
C ALA A 254 6.21 -4.76 -3.52
N ILE A 255 5.59 -3.59 -3.70
CA ILE A 255 5.72 -2.78 -4.93
C ILE A 255 7.19 -2.42 -5.15
N TRP A 256 7.67 -2.50 -6.38
CA TRP A 256 9.08 -2.31 -6.70
C TRP A 256 9.54 -0.86 -6.66
N PRO A 257 10.81 -0.60 -6.28
CA PRO A 257 11.82 -1.59 -5.92
C PRO A 257 11.78 -1.98 -4.43
N ASN A 258 12.22 -3.20 -4.14
CA ASN A 258 12.65 -3.57 -2.79
C ASN A 258 14.02 -2.91 -2.51
N PRO A 259 14.27 -2.32 -1.32
CA PRO A 259 15.52 -1.63 -1.01
C PRO A 259 16.74 -2.56 -1.01
N GLU A 260 16.55 -3.85 -0.72
CA GLU A 260 17.60 -4.86 -0.78
C GLU A 260 17.83 -5.25 -2.25
N ALA A 261 18.99 -4.88 -2.80
CA ALA A 261 19.29 -5.02 -4.23
C ALA A 261 19.12 -6.47 -4.74
N ASN A 262 19.48 -7.45 -3.91
CA ASN A 262 19.43 -8.88 -4.24
C ASN A 262 18.13 -9.58 -3.79
N ALA A 263 17.12 -8.83 -3.31
CA ALA A 263 15.85 -9.43 -2.93
C ALA A 263 15.15 -10.09 -4.12
N ASN A 264 14.50 -11.23 -3.87
CA ASN A 264 13.74 -11.96 -4.88
C ASN A 264 12.65 -11.09 -5.53
N ASP A 265 12.06 -10.14 -4.81
CA ASP A 265 11.06 -9.22 -5.38
C ASP A 265 11.65 -8.44 -6.57
N ASN A 266 12.94 -8.09 -6.57
CA ASN A 266 13.57 -7.31 -7.63
C ASN A 266 13.88 -8.12 -8.90
N LEU A 267 13.91 -9.46 -8.83
CA LEU A 267 14.35 -10.32 -9.93
C LEU A 267 13.48 -10.18 -11.18
N THR A 268 12.15 -10.09 -11.01
CA THR A 268 11.23 -9.93 -12.14
C THR A 268 11.53 -8.67 -12.93
N ALA A 269 11.70 -7.52 -12.25
CA ALA A 269 12.03 -6.26 -12.91
C ALA A 269 13.39 -6.32 -13.62
N ILE A 270 14.40 -6.90 -12.96
CA ILE A 270 15.74 -7.05 -13.55
C ILE A 270 15.68 -7.92 -14.82
N GLN A 271 14.94 -9.02 -14.81
CA GLN A 271 14.83 -9.91 -15.96
C GLN A 271 14.09 -9.28 -17.15
N LEU A 272 13.07 -8.46 -16.88
CA LEU A 272 12.24 -7.87 -17.93
C LEU A 272 12.87 -6.63 -18.57
N GLN A 273 13.43 -5.72 -17.77
CA GLN A 273 13.91 -4.41 -18.25
C GLN A 273 15.39 -4.14 -17.93
N GLY A 274 16.12 -5.11 -17.36
CA GLY A 274 17.54 -4.97 -17.05
C GLY A 274 17.85 -4.14 -15.79
N HIS A 275 16.83 -3.62 -15.10
CA HIS A 275 17.02 -2.85 -13.86
C HIS A 275 15.84 -3.00 -12.88
N VAL A 276 16.10 -2.71 -11.61
CA VAL A 276 15.08 -2.69 -10.56
C VAL A 276 14.08 -1.54 -10.75
N GLY A 277 12.85 -1.74 -10.29
CA GLY A 277 11.79 -0.72 -10.27
C GLY A 277 10.50 -1.21 -10.93
N THR A 278 9.50 -0.32 -10.98
CA THR A 278 8.29 -0.53 -11.80
C THR A 278 8.69 -0.76 -13.26
N ILE A 279 7.98 -1.64 -13.96
CA ILE A 279 8.17 -1.87 -15.41
C ILE A 279 7.78 -0.61 -16.16
N ILE A 280 8.77 0.02 -16.80
CA ILE A 280 8.62 1.28 -17.52
C ILE A 280 9.17 1.21 -18.94
N GLU A 281 10.09 0.28 -19.22
CA GLU A 281 10.61 0.05 -20.56
C GLU A 281 9.55 -0.66 -21.43
N CYS A 282 9.02 0.06 -22.42
CA CYS A 282 7.90 -0.43 -23.22
C CYS A 282 8.25 -1.69 -24.04
N ASP A 283 9.53 -1.86 -24.36
CA ASP A 283 10.07 -3.02 -25.08
C ASP A 283 10.11 -4.31 -24.23
N SER A 284 9.85 -4.21 -22.92
CA SER A 284 9.61 -5.39 -22.07
C SER A 284 8.41 -6.22 -22.54
N CYS A 285 7.45 -5.58 -23.21
CA CYS A 285 6.21 -6.20 -23.69
C CYS A 285 5.97 -5.99 -25.19
N HIS A 286 6.44 -4.89 -25.76
CA HIS A 286 6.26 -4.56 -27.17
C HIS A 286 7.54 -4.85 -27.96
N ALA A 287 7.42 -5.32 -29.20
CA ALA A 287 8.61 -5.51 -30.04
C ALA A 287 9.34 -4.17 -30.23
N PRO A 288 10.68 -4.13 -30.13
CA PRO A 288 11.45 -2.89 -30.35
C PRO A 288 11.08 -2.20 -31.66
N GLY A 289 10.83 -0.89 -31.60
CA GLY A 289 10.43 -0.07 -32.76
C GLY A 289 9.01 -0.27 -33.27
N SER A 290 8.27 -1.28 -32.78
CA SER A 290 6.90 -1.58 -33.24
C SER A 290 5.85 -0.59 -32.76
N LEU A 291 6.12 0.11 -31.66
CA LEU A 291 5.21 1.10 -31.11
C LEU A 291 5.20 2.38 -31.95
N PRO A 292 4.02 2.85 -32.39
CA PRO A 292 3.87 4.22 -32.87
C PRO A 292 4.21 5.22 -31.76
N MET A 293 4.65 6.43 -32.14
CA MET A 293 4.82 7.52 -31.16
C MET A 293 3.47 7.90 -30.56
N THR A 294 3.45 8.06 -29.24
CA THR A 294 2.21 8.30 -28.50
C THR A 294 2.48 8.99 -27.17
N THR A 295 1.44 9.56 -26.59
CA THR A 295 1.37 9.99 -25.18
C THR A 295 0.26 9.23 -24.43
N LYS A 296 -0.28 8.16 -25.04
CA LYS A 296 -1.39 7.34 -24.52
C LYS A 296 -0.91 6.08 -23.79
N GLY A 297 0.36 6.04 -23.37
CA GLY A 297 0.88 4.97 -22.53
C GLY A 297 0.27 4.97 -21.12
N PRO A 298 0.69 4.02 -20.26
CA PRO A 298 0.31 4.02 -18.84
C PRO A 298 0.50 5.41 -18.23
N HIS A 299 -0.47 5.90 -17.47
CA HIS A 299 -0.41 7.23 -16.81
C HIS A 299 -0.19 8.43 -17.75
N GLY A 300 -0.42 8.27 -19.06
CA GLY A 300 -0.15 9.28 -20.07
C GLY A 300 1.33 9.39 -20.46
N MET A 301 2.10 8.32 -20.22
CA MET A 301 3.50 8.24 -20.65
C MET A 301 3.62 8.20 -22.16
N HIS A 302 4.71 8.78 -22.65
CA HIS A 302 5.19 8.60 -24.00
C HIS A 302 6.14 7.41 -24.10
N ASN A 303 6.60 7.13 -25.32
CA ASN A 303 7.58 6.07 -25.59
C ASN A 303 8.86 6.33 -24.78
N VAL A 304 9.15 5.43 -23.84
CA VAL A 304 10.38 5.46 -23.03
C VAL A 304 11.47 4.70 -23.77
N ASN A 305 12.72 5.15 -23.65
CA ASN A 305 13.88 4.61 -24.37
C ASN A 305 13.86 4.71 -25.90
N ASP A 306 12.93 5.45 -26.49
CA ASP A 306 12.81 5.47 -27.95
C ASP A 306 13.58 6.64 -28.54
N GLY A 307 14.65 6.33 -29.30
CA GLY A 307 15.45 7.35 -29.98
C GLY A 307 14.61 8.23 -30.91
N ARG A 308 13.54 7.70 -31.50
CA ARG A 308 12.63 8.47 -32.38
C ARG A 308 11.84 9.51 -31.62
N TRP A 309 11.53 9.26 -30.34
CA TRP A 309 10.86 10.25 -29.49
C TRP A 309 11.80 11.40 -29.15
N VAL A 310 13.04 11.05 -28.75
CA VAL A 310 14.04 12.02 -28.30
C VAL A 310 14.57 12.86 -29.48
N ASP A 311 14.75 12.24 -30.64
CA ASP A 311 15.16 12.88 -31.89
C ASP A 311 13.92 13.44 -32.60
N GLU A 312 13.53 14.65 -32.19
CA GLU A 312 12.54 15.56 -32.79
C GLU A 312 11.04 15.19 -32.66
N GLN A 313 10.62 13.92 -32.63
CA GLN A 313 9.17 13.65 -32.70
C GLN A 313 8.35 14.16 -31.51
N HIS A 314 8.96 14.38 -30.35
CA HIS A 314 8.25 14.95 -29.20
C HIS A 314 7.79 16.40 -29.41
N GLU A 315 8.38 17.14 -30.35
CA GLU A 315 7.99 18.52 -30.69
C GLU A 315 6.52 18.57 -31.15
N ASP A 316 6.14 17.73 -32.13
CA ASP A 316 4.77 17.65 -32.64
C ASP A 316 3.74 17.37 -31.53
N PHE A 317 4.11 16.57 -30.53
CA PHE A 317 3.22 16.28 -29.40
C PHE A 317 3.12 17.46 -28.45
N TYR A 318 4.22 18.17 -28.22
CA TYR A 318 4.23 19.39 -27.42
C TYR A 318 3.39 20.49 -28.07
N GLU A 319 3.55 20.74 -29.36
CA GLU A 319 2.78 21.77 -30.09
C GLU A 319 1.27 21.50 -30.06
N ARG A 320 0.89 20.22 -30.14
CA ARG A 320 -0.52 19.81 -30.08
C ARG A 320 -1.12 19.91 -28.68
N ASP A 321 -0.38 19.51 -27.65
CA ASP A 321 -0.84 19.54 -26.27
C ASP A 321 0.31 19.66 -25.26
N ALA A 322 0.80 20.88 -25.09
CA ALA A 322 1.83 21.20 -24.11
C ALA A 322 1.43 20.83 -22.67
N ASN A 323 0.12 20.80 -22.34
CA ASN A 323 -0.33 20.47 -21.00
C ASN A 323 -0.11 18.99 -20.67
N SER A 324 -0.18 18.10 -21.67
CA SER A 324 0.16 16.69 -21.50
C SER A 324 1.60 16.50 -21.02
N CYS A 325 2.55 17.27 -21.57
CA CYS A 325 3.95 17.26 -21.14
C CYS A 325 4.11 17.88 -19.75
N LYS A 326 3.49 19.04 -19.51
CA LYS A 326 3.56 19.75 -18.21
C LYS A 326 3.04 18.91 -17.05
N ALA A 327 2.08 18.01 -17.29
CA ALA A 327 1.58 17.10 -16.28
C ALA A 327 2.69 16.23 -15.63
N CYS A 328 3.73 15.87 -16.37
CA CYS A 328 4.85 15.08 -15.85
C CYS A 328 6.14 15.90 -15.69
N HIS A 329 6.40 16.83 -16.61
CA HIS A 329 7.62 17.64 -16.65
C HIS A 329 7.51 18.98 -15.91
N GLY A 330 6.35 19.27 -15.32
CA GLY A 330 6.10 20.49 -14.55
C GLY A 330 5.69 21.69 -15.40
N LYS A 331 5.15 22.73 -14.76
CA LYS A 331 4.62 23.93 -15.46
C LYS A 331 5.66 24.62 -16.35
N SER A 332 6.91 24.64 -15.89
CA SER A 332 8.07 25.25 -16.56
C SER A 332 8.91 24.26 -17.38
N LEU A 333 8.46 23.01 -17.50
CA LEU A 333 9.13 21.92 -18.23
C LEU A 333 10.57 21.64 -17.72
N GLU A 334 10.82 21.88 -16.44
CA GLU A 334 12.13 21.69 -15.78
C GLU A 334 12.36 20.25 -15.30
N GLY A 335 11.38 19.40 -15.55
CA GLY A 335 11.31 18.07 -14.99
C GLY A 335 10.72 18.08 -13.58
N THR A 336 10.15 16.94 -13.21
CA THR A 336 9.70 16.66 -11.85
C THR A 336 10.10 15.24 -11.48
N PRO A 337 9.84 14.80 -10.24
CA PRO A 337 10.01 13.39 -9.90
C PRO A 337 9.19 12.41 -10.73
N LEU A 338 8.18 12.87 -11.48
CA LEU A 338 7.43 12.07 -12.45
C LEU A 338 8.16 11.87 -13.79
N SER A 339 9.15 12.70 -14.12
CA SER A 339 9.92 12.62 -15.37
C SER A 339 11.33 12.05 -15.17
N LYS A 340 11.56 11.27 -14.10
CA LYS A 340 12.86 10.67 -13.82
C LYS A 340 13.17 9.52 -14.77
N VAL A 341 14.39 9.47 -15.28
CA VAL A 341 14.86 8.28 -16.02
C VAL A 341 15.12 7.11 -15.07
N ALA A 342 14.65 5.92 -15.44
CA ALA A 342 14.74 4.73 -14.57
C ALA A 342 16.09 4.00 -14.65
N ALA A 343 16.83 4.22 -15.74
CA ALA A 343 18.15 3.68 -16.01
C ALA A 343 19.05 4.75 -16.64
N ASN A 344 20.37 4.49 -16.65
CA ASN A 344 21.32 5.31 -17.39
C ASN A 344 21.04 5.15 -18.90
N ARG A 345 21.02 6.26 -19.64
CA ARG A 345 20.74 6.25 -21.07
C ARG A 345 21.62 7.25 -21.80
N SER A 346 21.92 6.94 -23.05
CA SER A 346 22.58 7.86 -23.97
C SER A 346 21.80 7.92 -25.26
N PHE A 347 21.51 9.13 -25.70
CA PHE A 347 20.76 9.41 -26.94
C PHE A 347 21.62 10.24 -27.87
N ARG A 348 21.38 10.07 -29.18
CA ARG A 348 21.88 10.99 -30.20
C ARG A 348 20.77 12.00 -30.46
N VAL A 349 21.09 13.27 -30.32
CA VAL A 349 20.16 14.39 -30.52
C VAL A 349 20.91 15.46 -31.30
N GLU A 350 20.38 15.86 -32.45
CA GLU A 350 20.97 16.93 -33.28
C GLU A 350 22.50 16.77 -33.53
N GLY A 351 22.95 15.53 -33.73
CA GLY A 351 24.37 15.21 -33.96
C GLY A 351 25.25 15.17 -32.70
N SER A 352 24.72 15.51 -31.53
CA SER A 352 25.39 15.43 -30.23
C SER A 352 24.94 14.19 -29.44
N THR A 353 25.75 13.77 -28.46
CA THR A 353 25.36 12.70 -27.52
C THR A 353 24.96 13.32 -26.20
N VAL A 354 23.73 13.05 -25.75
CA VAL A 354 23.24 13.44 -24.43
C VAL A 354 23.13 12.19 -23.57
N THR A 355 23.68 12.26 -22.35
CA THR A 355 23.63 11.15 -21.40
C THR A 355 22.83 11.55 -20.18
N LEU A 356 21.85 10.74 -19.82
CA LEU A 356 20.99 10.92 -18.66
C LEU A 356 21.30 9.82 -17.64
N GLN A 357 21.52 10.22 -16.39
CA GLN A 357 21.79 9.28 -15.29
C GLN A 357 20.50 8.84 -14.63
N LYS A 358 20.43 7.59 -14.17
CA LYS A 358 19.31 7.06 -13.39
C LYS A 358 18.91 8.05 -12.29
N GLY A 359 17.61 8.36 -12.22
CA GLY A 359 17.02 9.28 -11.25
C GLY A 359 17.10 10.76 -11.63
N GLN A 360 17.81 11.13 -12.70
CA GLN A 360 17.80 12.47 -13.26
C GLN A 360 16.41 12.80 -13.80
N GLN A 361 15.88 13.95 -13.41
CA GLN A 361 14.61 14.48 -13.94
C GLN A 361 14.86 15.03 -15.34
N VAL A 362 13.99 14.69 -16.29
CA VAL A 362 14.11 15.17 -17.66
C VAL A 362 13.49 16.57 -17.77
N SER A 363 14.34 17.58 -17.97
CA SER A 363 13.97 18.94 -18.36
C SER A 363 13.99 19.07 -19.88
N CYS A 364 13.12 19.90 -20.43
CA CYS A 364 13.06 20.18 -21.88
C CYS A 364 14.22 21.07 -22.38
N ASP A 365 15.11 21.52 -21.49
CA ASP A 365 16.33 22.26 -21.86
C ASP A 365 17.62 21.42 -21.87
N LEU A 366 17.52 20.11 -21.63
CA LEU A 366 18.71 19.26 -21.53
C LEU A 366 19.42 19.04 -22.87
N CYS A 367 18.69 19.14 -23.98
CA CYS A 367 19.21 18.89 -25.32
C CYS A 367 19.25 20.16 -26.18
N HIS A 368 18.21 20.99 -26.10
CA HIS A 368 18.02 22.21 -26.89
C HIS A 368 17.33 23.28 -26.03
N HIS A 369 17.07 24.47 -26.58
CA HIS A 369 16.31 25.49 -25.85
C HIS A 369 14.86 25.09 -25.62
N LYS A 370 14.26 25.54 -24.51
CA LYS A 370 12.84 25.29 -24.24
C LYS A 370 11.96 25.92 -25.32
N PRO A 371 10.83 25.28 -25.67
CA PRO A 371 9.80 25.92 -26.48
C PRO A 371 9.28 27.18 -25.76
N ARG A 372 8.98 28.23 -26.52
CA ARG A 372 8.49 29.51 -26.01
C ARG A 372 7.08 29.45 -25.46
#